data_AF-A0A7W1IVN8-F1
#
_entry.id   AF-A0A7W1IVN8-F1
#
_cell.length_a   1.000
_cell.length_b   1.000
_cell.length_c   1.000
_cell.angle_alpha   90.00
_cell.angle_beta   90.00
_cell.angle_gamma   90.00
#
_symmetry.space_group_name_H-M   'P 1'
#
loop_
_entity.id
_entity.type
_entity.pdbx_description
1 polymer ?
#
loop_
_entity_poly.entity_id
_entity_poly.type
_entity_poly.pdbx_seq_one_letter_code
_entity_poly.pdbx_strand_id
1 'polypeptide(L)'
;IHTYGDTVHSLISYNTNNGHNYNGVFLPGFVPQSVEGEAVGIVLVDHIVGNVELGKMEPWCDYYRDVMGFERYITFDDKDISTEYSALMSIVMSDGGHNIKFPINEPAESKKGKSQIQEYIEFYRGAGAQHVALLCKDIRQTVAKLQANGVEFLTVPDSYYAELPNRVGEIDEDIEELKKLGILVDRDEEGYLLQIFTKPVEDRPTVFYEILQRKGCKGFGKGNFKALFVSIEDEQRKRGNL
;
A
#
# COMPACT_ATOMS: atom_id res chain seq x y z
N ILE A 1 -18.95 8.78 7.33
CA ILE A 1 -19.59 7.66 6.62
C ILE A 1 -18.87 6.39 7.04
N HIS A 2 -19.55 5.46 7.75
CA HIS A 2 -18.93 4.20 8.16
C HIS A 2 -18.67 3.32 6.93
N THR A 3 -17.51 2.68 6.89
CA THR A 3 -17.15 1.65 5.92
C THR A 3 -16.75 0.37 6.66
N TYR A 4 -15.89 -0.48 6.08
CA TYR A 4 -15.48 -1.76 6.66
C TYR A 4 -14.89 -1.63 8.08
N GLY A 5 -15.29 -2.57 8.94
CA GLY A 5 -14.94 -2.55 10.37
C GLY A 5 -15.43 -1.27 11.05
N ASP A 6 -14.54 -0.67 11.84
CA ASP A 6 -14.79 0.62 12.51
C ASP A 6 -14.26 1.82 11.71
N THR A 7 -13.86 1.61 10.45
CA THR A 7 -13.27 2.66 9.61
C THR A 7 -14.32 3.67 9.18
N VAL A 8 -13.98 4.95 9.17
CA VAL A 8 -14.89 6.05 8.79
C VAL A 8 -14.26 6.95 7.72
N HIS A 9 -15.01 7.21 6.66
CA HIS A 9 -14.73 8.28 5.70
C HIS A 9 -15.33 9.60 6.20
N SER A 10 -14.48 10.63 6.30
CA SER A 10 -14.90 12.00 6.59
C SER A 10 -14.86 12.83 5.30
N LEU A 11 -16.00 13.38 4.90
CA LEU A 11 -16.08 14.23 3.70
C LEU A 11 -15.78 15.67 4.11
N ILE A 12 -14.66 16.19 3.65
CA ILE A 12 -14.20 17.54 3.97
C ILE A 12 -14.33 18.40 2.71
N SER A 13 -15.09 19.49 2.80
CA SER A 13 -15.13 20.51 1.75
C SER A 13 -14.66 21.85 2.31
N TYR A 14 -13.61 22.38 1.70
CA TYR A 14 -13.08 23.73 1.99
C TYR A 14 -13.70 24.81 1.08
N ASN A 15 -14.38 24.39 0.02
CA ASN A 15 -14.99 25.26 -0.98
C ASN A 15 -16.49 24.99 -1.01
N THR A 16 -17.24 25.93 -0.50
CA THR A 16 -18.68 25.98 -0.70
C THR A 16 -18.96 27.01 -1.79
N ASN A 17 -19.75 26.64 -2.81
CA ASN A 17 -20.24 27.53 -3.88
C ASN A 17 -21.10 28.72 -3.38
N ASN A 18 -21.04 29.03 -2.07
CA ASN A 18 -21.67 30.13 -1.35
C ASN A 18 -20.69 31.27 -1.02
N GLY A 19 -19.43 31.22 -1.48
CA GLY A 19 -18.46 32.31 -1.31
C GLY A 19 -17.57 32.24 -0.07
N HIS A 20 -17.56 31.12 0.66
CA HIS A 20 -16.64 30.90 1.78
C HIS A 20 -15.48 30.00 1.36
N ASN A 21 -14.28 30.59 1.30
CA ASN A 21 -13.03 29.86 1.13
C ASN A 21 -12.36 29.71 2.51
N TYR A 22 -12.21 28.47 2.98
CA TYR A 22 -11.45 28.22 4.20
C TYR A 22 -9.94 28.31 3.91
N ASN A 23 -9.22 29.11 4.70
CA ASN A 23 -7.77 29.35 4.55
C ASN A 23 -6.98 29.10 5.84
N GLY A 24 -7.58 28.41 6.82
CA GLY A 24 -6.88 28.02 8.04
C GLY A 24 -5.85 26.91 7.79
N VAL A 25 -5.00 26.66 8.78
CA VAL A 25 -3.85 25.74 8.62
C VAL A 25 -4.21 24.27 8.42
N PHE A 26 -5.38 23.84 8.91
CA PHE A 26 -5.90 22.48 8.72
C PHE A 26 -7.44 22.46 8.74
N LEU A 27 -8.06 22.35 9.92
CA LEU A 27 -9.52 22.42 10.14
C LEU A 27 -9.87 23.43 11.24
N PRO A 28 -11.12 23.93 11.33
CA PRO A 28 -11.51 24.86 12.38
C PRO A 28 -11.17 24.33 13.78
N GLY A 29 -10.59 25.18 14.62
CA GLY A 29 -10.16 24.83 15.98
C GLY A 29 -8.73 24.32 16.11
N PHE A 30 -8.04 24.04 15.00
CA PHE A 30 -6.61 23.70 15.01
C PHE A 30 -5.74 24.97 14.99
N VAL A 31 -4.60 24.92 15.69
CA VAL A 31 -3.61 25.98 15.76
C VAL A 31 -2.29 25.54 15.11
N PRO A 32 -1.50 26.46 14.53
CA PRO A 32 -0.20 26.12 13.96
C PRO A 32 0.75 25.58 15.02
N GLN A 33 1.47 24.50 14.71
CA GLN A 33 2.55 23.97 15.53
C GLN A 33 3.74 23.65 14.63
N SER A 34 4.91 24.19 14.97
CA SER A 34 6.16 23.88 14.28
C SER A 34 6.87 22.74 15.00
N VAL A 35 7.22 21.70 14.24
CA VAL A 35 8.06 20.60 14.70
C VAL A 35 9.35 20.67 13.88
N GLU A 36 10.50 20.75 14.56
CA GLU A 36 11.79 20.73 13.88
C GLU A 36 12.05 19.36 13.27
N GLY A 37 12.58 19.35 12.05
CA GLY A 37 12.91 18.13 11.34
C GLY A 37 13.25 18.40 9.87
N GLU A 38 13.95 17.46 9.26
CA GLU A 38 14.25 17.53 7.84
C GLU A 38 13.18 16.81 7.03
N ALA A 39 12.71 17.46 5.96
CA ALA A 39 11.77 16.83 5.04
C ALA A 39 12.41 15.61 4.36
N VAL A 40 11.69 14.49 4.38
CA VAL A 40 12.12 13.24 3.77
C VAL A 40 11.73 13.14 2.28
N GLY A 41 10.79 13.95 1.79
CA GLY A 41 10.43 14.01 0.36
C GLY A 41 9.10 13.35 -0.03
N ILE A 42 8.30 12.92 0.96
CA ILE A 42 6.92 12.46 0.77
C ILE A 42 6.04 13.64 0.31
N VAL A 43 5.16 13.39 -0.65
CA VAL A 43 4.31 14.43 -1.27
C VAL A 43 2.82 14.25 -1.04
N LEU A 44 2.30 13.02 -1.12
CA LEU A 44 0.86 12.73 -0.99
C LEU A 44 0.62 11.24 -0.68
N VAL A 45 -0.61 10.93 -0.26
CA VAL A 45 -1.11 9.56 -0.17
C VAL A 45 -1.50 9.08 -1.57
N ASP A 46 -0.88 8.00 -2.06
CA ASP A 46 -1.17 7.43 -3.38
C ASP A 46 -2.41 6.53 -3.35
N HIS A 47 -2.50 5.67 -2.32
CA HIS A 47 -3.62 4.76 -2.09
C HIS A 47 -3.65 4.26 -0.64
N ILE A 48 -4.80 3.72 -0.22
CA ILE A 48 -4.99 3.11 1.10
C ILE A 48 -5.61 1.73 0.92
N VAL A 49 -5.00 0.70 1.48
CA VAL A 49 -5.44 -0.69 1.32
C VAL A 49 -6.24 -1.15 2.52
N GLY A 50 -7.43 -1.68 2.28
CA GLY A 50 -8.31 -2.26 3.29
C GLY A 50 -8.31 -3.77 3.24
N ASN A 51 -8.15 -4.42 4.38
CA ASN A 51 -8.33 -5.86 4.54
C ASN A 51 -9.72 -6.13 5.14
N VAL A 52 -10.47 -7.04 4.52
CA VAL A 52 -11.82 -7.43 4.94
C VAL A 52 -11.94 -8.95 5.05
N GLU A 53 -12.93 -9.42 5.80
CA GLU A 53 -13.13 -10.85 6.04
C GLU A 53 -13.45 -11.64 4.75
N LEU A 54 -13.20 -12.95 4.77
CA LEU A 54 -13.50 -13.83 3.64
C LEU A 54 -14.95 -13.70 3.19
N GLY A 55 -15.15 -13.46 1.89
CA GLY A 55 -16.46 -13.25 1.28
C GLY A 55 -17.05 -11.86 1.52
N LYS A 56 -16.25 -10.89 1.99
CA LYS A 56 -16.66 -9.50 2.23
C LYS A 56 -16.08 -8.51 1.23
N MET A 57 -15.09 -8.89 0.40
CA MET A 57 -14.50 -7.99 -0.60
C MET A 57 -15.55 -7.48 -1.58
N GLU A 58 -16.28 -8.38 -2.22
CA GLU A 58 -17.34 -8.06 -3.19
C GLU A 58 -18.43 -7.13 -2.60
N PRO A 59 -19.05 -7.44 -1.43
CA PRO A 59 -19.97 -6.53 -0.76
C PRO A 59 -19.41 -5.12 -0.49
N TRP A 60 -18.15 -5.01 -0.08
CA TRP A 60 -17.54 -3.70 0.15
C TRP A 60 -17.22 -2.96 -1.14
N CYS A 61 -16.82 -3.66 -2.20
CA CYS A 61 -16.64 -3.06 -3.53
C CYS A 61 -17.97 -2.51 -4.06
N ASP A 62 -19.06 -3.27 -3.90
CA ASP A 62 -20.40 -2.84 -4.26
C ASP A 62 -20.84 -1.62 -3.43
N TYR A 63 -20.52 -1.58 -2.14
CA TYR A 63 -20.74 -0.39 -1.30
C TYR A 63 -20.02 0.84 -1.85
N TYR A 64 -18.73 0.74 -2.18
CA TYR A 64 -17.98 1.87 -2.77
C TYR A 64 -18.57 2.32 -4.11
N ARG A 65 -19.03 1.38 -4.93
CA ARG A 65 -19.72 1.70 -6.19
C ARG A 65 -21.04 2.42 -5.95
N ASP A 66 -21.92 1.84 -5.16
CA ASP A 66 -23.31 2.26 -5.06
C ASP A 66 -23.49 3.50 -4.17
N VAL A 67 -22.64 3.66 -3.15
CA VAL A 67 -22.74 4.76 -2.18
C VAL A 67 -21.81 5.92 -2.54
N MET A 68 -20.58 5.62 -2.99
CA MET A 68 -19.55 6.63 -3.22
C MET A 68 -19.34 6.93 -4.71
N GLY A 69 -19.94 6.16 -5.62
CA GLY A 69 -19.79 6.34 -7.07
C GLY A 69 -18.43 5.92 -7.60
N PHE A 70 -17.71 5.05 -6.88
CA PHE A 70 -16.41 4.53 -7.32
C PHE A 70 -16.62 3.42 -8.36
N GLU A 71 -15.58 3.12 -9.13
CA GLU A 71 -15.57 2.02 -10.08
C GLU A 71 -14.47 1.00 -9.78
N ARG A 72 -14.66 -0.22 -10.28
CA ARG A 72 -13.62 -1.25 -10.23
C ARG A 72 -12.54 -0.87 -11.24
N TYR A 73 -11.36 -0.54 -10.73
CA TYR A 73 -10.24 -0.09 -11.54
C TYR A 73 -9.39 -1.28 -12.00
N ILE A 74 -8.93 -2.10 -11.06
CA ILE A 74 -8.09 -3.28 -11.33
C ILE A 74 -8.53 -4.41 -10.39
N THR A 75 -8.53 -5.65 -10.90
CA THR A 75 -8.78 -6.86 -10.12
C THR A 75 -7.55 -7.77 -10.18
N PHE A 76 -7.19 -8.34 -9.04
CA PHE A 76 -6.18 -9.38 -8.91
C PHE A 76 -6.83 -10.62 -8.27
N ASP A 77 -6.72 -11.75 -8.96
CA ASP A 77 -7.16 -13.03 -8.43
C ASP A 77 -6.04 -13.80 -7.70
N ASP A 78 -6.37 -14.97 -7.17
CA ASP A 78 -5.44 -15.83 -6.44
C ASP A 78 -4.31 -16.39 -7.32
N LYS A 79 -4.55 -16.56 -8.63
CA LYS A 79 -3.52 -16.99 -9.58
C LYS A 79 -2.53 -15.88 -9.87
N ASP A 80 -3.01 -14.66 -9.83
CA ASP A 80 -2.21 -13.46 -9.99
C ASP A 80 -1.35 -13.16 -8.76
N ILE A 81 -1.85 -13.48 -7.57
CA ILE A 81 -1.20 -13.20 -6.29
C ILE A 81 -1.23 -14.43 -5.38
N SER A 82 -0.33 -15.38 -5.66
CA SER A 82 -0.06 -16.53 -4.79
C SER A 82 1.43 -16.85 -4.67
N THR A 83 1.79 -17.38 -3.51
CA THR A 83 3.05 -18.08 -3.25
C THR A 83 2.76 -19.58 -3.06
N GLU A 84 3.76 -20.35 -2.64
CA GLU A 84 3.54 -21.73 -2.21
C GLU A 84 2.64 -21.85 -0.96
N TYR A 85 2.58 -20.81 -0.11
CA TYR A 85 2.00 -20.86 1.23
C TYR A 85 0.84 -19.90 1.48
N SER A 86 0.68 -18.84 0.68
CA SER A 86 -0.42 -17.88 0.84
C SER A 86 -0.94 -17.35 -0.49
N ALA A 87 -2.18 -16.88 -0.47
CA ALA A 87 -2.81 -16.19 -1.58
C ALA A 87 -3.78 -15.13 -1.03
N LEU A 88 -4.12 -14.15 -1.86
CA LEU A 88 -5.24 -13.24 -1.63
C LEU A 88 -5.93 -12.87 -2.93
N MET A 89 -7.11 -12.28 -2.79
CA MET A 89 -7.79 -11.58 -3.88
C MET A 89 -7.88 -10.10 -3.53
N SER A 90 -7.78 -9.24 -4.54
CA SER A 90 -7.83 -7.80 -4.37
C SER A 90 -8.63 -7.15 -5.49
N ILE A 91 -9.53 -6.24 -5.13
CA ILE A 91 -10.20 -5.33 -6.07
C ILE A 91 -9.84 -3.90 -5.70
N VAL A 92 -9.28 -3.15 -6.65
CA VAL A 92 -9.00 -1.72 -6.49
C VAL A 92 -10.23 -0.93 -6.89
N MET A 93 -10.82 -0.23 -5.93
CA MET A 93 -11.87 0.75 -6.17
C MET A 93 -11.26 2.13 -6.40
N SER A 94 -11.76 2.90 -7.37
CA SER A 94 -11.25 4.24 -7.65
C SER A 94 -12.35 5.24 -7.99
N ASP A 95 -12.10 6.53 -7.73
CA ASP A 95 -12.96 7.60 -8.23
C ASP A 95 -12.79 7.75 -9.75
N GLY A 96 -13.73 8.43 -10.41
CA GLY A 96 -13.70 8.61 -11.87
C GLY A 96 -12.52 9.43 -12.41
N GLY A 97 -11.79 10.14 -11.54
CA GLY A 97 -10.53 10.82 -11.91
C GLY A 97 -9.27 9.99 -11.63
N HIS A 98 -9.41 8.80 -11.05
CA HIS A 98 -8.33 7.93 -10.60
C HIS A 98 -7.32 8.56 -9.63
N ASN A 99 -7.77 9.54 -8.85
CA ASN A 99 -6.96 10.24 -7.86
C ASN A 99 -7.00 9.54 -6.50
N ILE A 100 -8.14 8.95 -6.16
CA ILE A 100 -8.39 8.20 -4.94
C ILE A 100 -8.49 6.73 -5.31
N LYS A 101 -7.71 5.89 -4.63
CA LYS A 101 -7.66 4.45 -4.89
C LYS A 101 -7.70 3.68 -3.57
N PHE A 102 -8.61 2.72 -3.50
CA PHE A 102 -8.79 1.82 -2.37
C PHE A 102 -8.75 0.36 -2.82
N PRO A 103 -7.56 -0.28 -2.81
CA PRO A 103 -7.48 -1.73 -2.87
C PRO A 103 -8.19 -2.36 -1.66
N ILE A 104 -9.11 -3.27 -1.94
CA ILE A 104 -9.85 -4.05 -0.95
C ILE A 104 -9.43 -5.51 -1.10
N ASN A 105 -8.82 -6.06 -0.05
CA ASN A 105 -8.30 -7.42 -0.02
C ASN A 105 -9.19 -8.32 0.83
N GLU A 106 -9.34 -9.58 0.42
CA GLU A 106 -9.80 -10.65 1.30
C GLU A 106 -8.87 -11.87 1.25
N PRO A 107 -8.87 -12.72 2.30
CA PRO A 107 -8.11 -13.96 2.28
C PRO A 107 -8.54 -14.85 1.11
N ALA A 108 -7.58 -15.56 0.50
CA ALA A 108 -7.88 -16.68 -0.40
C ALA A 108 -7.46 -18.00 0.25
N GLU A 109 -8.12 -19.10 -0.13
CA GLU A 109 -7.74 -20.43 0.33
C GLU A 109 -6.34 -20.79 -0.17
N SER A 110 -5.46 -21.21 0.75
CA SER A 110 -4.11 -21.68 0.42
C SER A 110 -3.98 -23.17 0.74
N LYS A 111 -3.06 -23.86 0.05
CA LYS A 111 -2.84 -25.30 0.23
C LYS A 111 -1.97 -25.65 1.45
N LYS A 112 -1.23 -24.70 2.03
CA LYS A 112 -0.15 -25.01 2.99
C LYS A 112 0.07 -24.00 4.13
N GLY A 113 -0.68 -22.91 4.21
CA GLY A 113 -0.45 -21.88 5.23
C GLY A 113 -1.58 -20.89 5.40
N LYS A 114 -1.49 -20.06 6.43
CA LYS A 114 -2.50 -19.01 6.71
C LYS A 114 -2.25 -17.78 5.83
N SER A 115 -3.31 -17.24 5.21
CA SER A 115 -3.21 -16.00 4.45
C SER A 115 -2.83 -14.83 5.37
N GLN A 116 -1.95 -13.95 4.91
CA GLN A 116 -1.59 -12.72 5.64
C GLN A 116 -2.76 -11.78 5.90
N ILE A 117 -3.78 -11.83 5.05
CA ILE A 117 -5.02 -11.07 5.27
C ILE A 117 -5.78 -11.64 6.46
N GLN A 118 -5.77 -12.96 6.60
CA GLN A 118 -6.34 -13.64 7.77
C GLN A 118 -5.53 -13.36 9.04
N GLU A 119 -4.20 -13.30 8.96
CA GLU A 119 -3.36 -12.87 10.10
C GLU A 119 -3.73 -11.44 10.53
N TYR A 120 -3.78 -10.50 9.58
CA TYR A 120 -4.20 -9.13 9.85
C TYR A 120 -5.54 -9.09 10.59
N ILE A 121 -6.57 -9.78 10.08
CA ILE A 121 -7.92 -9.74 10.67
C ILE A 121 -7.92 -10.27 12.10
N GLU A 122 -7.16 -11.32 12.40
CA GLU A 122 -7.08 -11.87 13.76
C GLU A 122 -6.41 -10.93 14.76
N PHE A 123 -5.30 -10.29 14.36
CA PHE A 123 -4.56 -9.38 15.24
C PHE A 123 -5.20 -7.98 15.33
N TYR A 124 -5.79 -7.50 14.23
CA TYR A 124 -6.56 -6.25 14.16
C TYR A 124 -7.95 -6.40 14.80
N ARG A 125 -8.48 -7.64 14.85
CA ARG A 125 -9.79 -8.03 15.36
C ARG A 125 -10.96 -7.54 14.50
N GLY A 126 -10.79 -7.61 13.18
CA GLY A 126 -11.80 -7.26 12.19
C GLY A 126 -11.21 -6.65 10.93
N ALA A 127 -12.06 -6.18 10.03
CA ALA A 127 -11.66 -5.41 8.87
C ALA A 127 -11.05 -4.03 9.23
N GLY A 128 -10.13 -3.54 8.40
CA GLY A 128 -9.51 -2.22 8.58
C GLY A 128 -8.44 -1.89 7.54
N ALA A 129 -7.85 -0.70 7.67
CA ALA A 129 -6.76 -0.26 6.80
C ALA A 129 -5.46 -1.00 7.14
N GLN A 130 -4.94 -1.76 6.18
CA GLN A 130 -3.67 -2.47 6.32
C GLN A 130 -2.48 -1.55 6.10
N HIS A 131 -2.48 -0.80 5.00
CA HIS A 131 -1.38 0.11 4.74
C HIS A 131 -1.80 1.37 4.01
N VAL A 132 -0.97 2.39 4.18
CA VAL A 132 -1.07 3.68 3.49
C VAL A 132 0.16 3.83 2.62
N ALA A 133 -0.05 3.99 1.33
CA ALA A 133 1.02 4.22 0.37
C ALA A 133 1.30 5.71 0.19
N LEU A 134 2.56 6.08 0.28
CA LEU A 134 3.04 7.44 0.29
C LEU A 134 3.92 7.68 -0.94
N LEU A 135 3.43 8.53 -1.84
CA LEU A 135 4.18 8.95 -3.02
C LEU A 135 5.32 9.89 -2.59
N CYS A 136 6.50 9.69 -3.17
CA CYS A 136 7.66 10.56 -2.98
C CYS A 136 8.27 10.99 -4.33
N LYS A 137 9.11 12.03 -4.29
CA LYS A 137 9.78 12.56 -5.50
C LYS A 137 11.03 11.78 -5.90
N ASP A 138 11.79 11.32 -4.91
CA ASP A 138 12.99 10.51 -5.06
C ASP A 138 12.99 9.45 -3.97
N ILE A 139 12.65 8.22 -4.34
CA ILE A 139 12.52 7.11 -3.40
C ILE A 139 13.85 6.72 -2.78
N ARG A 140 14.97 6.85 -3.51
CA ARG A 140 16.30 6.48 -2.98
C ARG A 140 16.68 7.41 -1.84
N GLN A 141 16.53 8.73 -2.06
CA GLN A 141 16.79 9.72 -1.03
C GLN A 141 15.79 9.59 0.14
N THR A 142 14.50 9.38 -0.16
CA THR A 142 13.45 9.27 0.85
C THR A 142 13.69 8.08 1.76
N VAL A 143 13.95 6.90 1.19
CA VAL A 143 14.19 5.65 1.95
C VAL A 143 15.48 5.75 2.75
N ALA A 144 16.57 6.26 2.18
CA ALA A 144 17.82 6.46 2.92
C ALA A 144 17.63 7.36 4.15
N LYS A 145 16.88 8.45 4.03
CA LYS A 145 16.55 9.34 5.16
C LYS A 145 15.65 8.66 6.18
N LEU A 146 14.63 7.92 5.74
CA LEU A 146 13.73 7.19 6.64
C LEU A 146 14.49 6.13 7.44
N GLN A 147 15.38 5.37 6.79
CA GLN A 147 16.25 4.40 7.45
C GLN A 147 17.19 5.08 8.45
N ALA A 148 17.80 6.21 8.10
CA ALA A 148 18.64 7.00 9.01
C ALA A 148 17.86 7.51 10.24
N ASN A 149 16.55 7.77 10.07
CA ASN A 149 15.64 8.15 11.15
C ASN A 149 15.04 6.94 11.91
N GLY A 150 15.51 5.72 11.64
CA GLY A 150 15.14 4.51 12.38
C GLY A 150 13.90 3.78 11.85
N VAL A 151 13.38 4.13 10.67
CA VAL A 151 12.30 3.36 10.03
C VAL A 151 12.85 2.04 9.51
N GLU A 152 12.25 0.95 9.96
CA GLU A 152 12.58 -0.39 9.49
C GLU A 152 11.73 -0.80 8.29
N PHE A 153 12.37 -1.41 7.30
CA PHE A 153 11.72 -1.91 6.08
C PHE A 153 11.80 -3.44 6.02
N LEU A 154 10.90 -4.03 5.23
CA LEU A 154 10.96 -5.44 4.90
C LEU A 154 12.20 -5.75 4.04
N THR A 155 12.80 -6.91 4.27
CA THR A 155 13.97 -7.36 3.51
C THR A 155 13.54 -8.17 2.30
N VAL A 156 14.21 -7.95 1.17
CA VAL A 156 13.98 -8.67 -0.10
C VAL A 156 15.23 -9.51 -0.39
N PRO A 157 15.10 -10.78 -0.83
CA PRO A 157 16.25 -11.62 -1.12
C PRO A 157 17.06 -11.12 -2.32
N ASP A 158 18.39 -11.25 -2.25
CA ASP A 158 19.32 -10.86 -3.31
C ASP A 158 18.99 -11.42 -4.70
N SER A 159 18.41 -12.62 -4.75
CA SER A 159 17.99 -13.28 -5.99
C SER A 159 16.97 -12.47 -6.78
N TYR A 160 16.15 -11.65 -6.11
CA TYR A 160 15.20 -10.75 -6.77
C TYR A 160 15.90 -9.78 -7.70
N TYR A 161 16.98 -9.15 -7.23
CA TYR A 161 17.73 -8.14 -7.99
C TYR A 161 18.53 -8.75 -9.15
N ALA A 162 18.97 -10.00 -9.00
CA ALA A 162 19.64 -10.72 -10.08
C ALA A 162 18.71 -10.99 -11.28
N GLU A 163 17.42 -11.20 -11.03
CA GLU A 163 16.41 -11.43 -12.08
C GLU A 163 15.75 -10.14 -12.60
N LEU A 164 15.93 -9.03 -11.89
CA LEU A 164 15.24 -7.77 -12.13
C LEU A 164 15.41 -7.24 -13.56
N PRO A 165 16.63 -7.18 -14.15
CA PRO A 165 16.81 -6.67 -15.52
C PRO A 165 15.98 -7.42 -16.57
N ASN A 166 15.81 -8.74 -16.39
CA ASN A 166 15.04 -9.56 -17.33
C ASN A 166 13.54 -9.31 -17.23
N ARG A 167 13.06 -8.85 -16.07
CA ARG A 167 11.64 -8.59 -15.80
C ARG A 167 11.20 -7.20 -16.20
N VAL A 168 12.00 -6.18 -15.85
CA VAL A 168 11.60 -4.77 -16.03
C VAL A 168 12.39 -4.07 -17.14
N GLY A 169 13.41 -4.70 -17.72
CA GLY A 169 14.26 -4.07 -18.72
C GLY A 169 15.08 -2.92 -18.15
N GLU A 170 15.39 -1.94 -19.00
CA GLU A 170 16.19 -0.77 -18.63
C GLU A 170 15.41 0.20 -17.74
N ILE A 171 15.99 0.62 -16.61
CA ILE A 171 15.46 1.61 -15.65
C ILE A 171 16.53 2.71 -15.42
N ASP A 172 16.12 3.85 -14.86
CA ASP A 172 17.05 4.98 -14.66
C ASP A 172 17.99 4.75 -13.46
N GLU A 173 17.55 3.97 -12.48
CA GLU A 173 18.23 3.77 -11.20
C GLU A 173 19.28 2.64 -11.25
N ASP A 174 20.33 2.80 -10.46
CA ASP A 174 21.34 1.76 -10.25
C ASP A 174 20.74 0.60 -9.41
N ILE A 175 20.73 -0.61 -9.98
CA ILE A 175 20.15 -1.80 -9.35
C ILE A 175 20.86 -2.17 -8.04
N GLU A 176 22.18 -1.97 -7.94
CA GLU A 176 22.92 -2.22 -6.71
C GLU A 176 22.56 -1.20 -5.62
N GLU A 177 22.23 0.04 -6.00
CA GLU A 177 21.69 1.02 -5.06
C GLU A 177 20.28 0.64 -4.59
N LEU A 178 19.39 0.24 -5.51
CA LEU A 178 18.06 -0.25 -5.17
C LEU A 178 18.12 -1.47 -4.25
N LYS A 179 19.05 -2.39 -4.51
CA LYS A 179 19.32 -3.56 -3.68
C LYS A 179 19.73 -3.19 -2.26
N LYS A 180 20.68 -2.27 -2.11
CA LYS A 180 21.12 -1.80 -0.78
C LYS A 180 19.97 -1.19 0.03
N LEU A 181 19.06 -0.50 -0.65
CA LEU A 181 17.90 0.14 -0.01
C LEU A 181 16.71 -0.80 0.17
N GLY A 182 16.70 -1.98 -0.46
CA GLY A 182 15.57 -2.92 -0.42
C GLY A 182 14.38 -2.49 -1.29
N ILE A 183 14.60 -1.63 -2.29
CA ILE A 183 13.54 -1.09 -3.15
C ILE A 183 13.17 -2.10 -4.24
N LEU A 184 11.88 -2.34 -4.42
CA LEU A 184 11.29 -3.19 -5.45
C LEU A 184 10.93 -2.39 -6.69
N VAL A 185 10.97 -3.03 -7.86
CA VAL A 185 10.63 -2.43 -9.17
C VAL A 185 9.69 -3.32 -9.96
N ASP A 186 8.59 -2.74 -10.44
CA ASP A 186 7.71 -3.38 -11.42
C ASP A 186 7.47 -2.47 -12.61
N ARG A 187 7.09 -3.03 -13.76
CA ARG A 187 6.87 -2.29 -15.00
C ARG A 187 5.54 -2.67 -15.64
N ASP A 188 4.83 -1.65 -16.13
CA ASP A 188 3.70 -1.79 -17.04
C ASP A 188 4.04 -1.17 -18.41
N GLU A 189 3.05 -1.11 -19.31
CA GLU A 189 3.23 -0.57 -20.67
C GLU A 189 3.52 0.94 -20.69
N GLU A 190 3.15 1.68 -19.64
CA GLU A 190 3.31 3.14 -19.57
C GLU A 190 4.59 3.56 -18.85
N GLY A 191 5.15 2.70 -17.98
CA GLY A 191 6.38 2.97 -17.28
C GLY A 191 6.64 2.00 -16.14
N TYR A 192 7.39 2.44 -15.12
CA TYR A 192 7.74 1.58 -13.99
C TYR A 192 7.44 2.23 -12.63
N LEU A 193 7.34 1.38 -11.62
CA LEU A 193 6.98 1.70 -10.25
C LEU A 193 8.08 1.21 -9.33
N LEU A 194 8.63 2.14 -8.55
CA LEU A 194 9.54 1.84 -7.44
C LEU A 194 8.72 1.83 -6.15
N GLN A 195 8.88 0.82 -5.29
CA GLN A 195 8.16 0.73 -4.03
C GLN A 195 8.96 0.00 -2.95
N ILE A 196 8.67 0.27 -1.68
CA ILE A 196 9.20 -0.44 -0.52
C ILE A 196 8.20 -0.37 0.63
N PHE A 197 8.21 -1.38 1.49
CA PHE A 197 7.26 -1.53 2.59
C PHE A 197 7.97 -1.50 3.93
N THR A 198 7.44 -0.73 4.87
CA THR A 198 7.93 -0.75 6.24
C THR A 198 7.58 -2.08 6.91
N LYS A 199 8.27 -2.43 8.00
CA LYS A 199 7.71 -3.36 8.97
C LYS A 199 6.41 -2.77 9.56
N PRO A 200 5.56 -3.58 10.21
CA PRO A 200 4.44 -3.05 10.99
C PRO A 200 4.93 -1.98 11.97
N VAL A 201 4.17 -0.88 12.08
CA VAL A 201 4.52 0.26 12.94
C VAL A 201 4.10 0.06 14.40
N GLU A 202 3.49 -1.08 14.68
CA GLU A 202 3.10 -1.56 16.01
C GLU A 202 3.58 -3.00 16.20
N ASP A 203 3.53 -3.50 17.44
CA ASP A 203 3.89 -4.90 17.74
C ASP A 203 3.01 -5.92 17.01
N ARG A 204 1.75 -5.54 16.73
CA ARG A 204 0.81 -6.40 16.01
C ARG A 204 1.14 -6.38 14.51
N PRO A 205 1.04 -7.51 13.79
CA PRO A 205 1.21 -7.58 12.34
C PRO A 205 0.02 -6.95 11.59
N THR A 206 -0.25 -5.68 11.82
CA THR A 206 -1.43 -4.97 11.31
C THR A 206 -1.02 -3.85 10.36
N VAL A 207 -0.82 -2.63 10.88
CA VAL A 207 -0.63 -1.44 10.06
C VAL A 207 0.83 -1.28 9.66
N PHE A 208 1.09 -1.03 8.39
CA PHE A 208 2.41 -0.63 7.86
C PHE A 208 2.26 0.47 6.80
N TYR A 209 3.38 0.96 6.29
CA TYR A 209 3.41 1.98 5.23
C TYR A 209 4.13 1.46 3.99
N GLU A 210 3.69 1.93 2.83
CA GLU A 210 4.42 1.79 1.58
C GLU A 210 4.99 3.15 1.19
N ILE A 211 6.25 3.19 0.75
CA ILE A 211 6.85 4.35 0.11
C ILE A 211 7.03 4.01 -1.36
N LEU A 212 6.51 4.85 -2.25
CA LEU A 212 6.57 4.58 -3.68
C LEU A 212 6.95 5.81 -4.51
N GLN A 213 7.43 5.54 -5.72
CA GLN A 213 7.66 6.52 -6.77
C GLN A 213 7.21 5.96 -8.11
N ARG A 214 6.31 6.69 -8.78
CA ARG A 214 5.81 6.34 -10.12
C ARG A 214 6.66 7.03 -11.19
N LYS A 215 7.15 6.24 -12.15
CA LYS A 215 7.84 6.69 -13.37
C LYS A 215 6.98 6.32 -14.58
N GLY A 216 5.82 6.96 -14.70
CA GLY A 216 4.82 6.70 -15.74
C GLY A 216 3.80 5.59 -15.41
N CYS A 217 4.18 4.61 -14.58
CA CYS A 217 3.32 3.49 -14.21
C CYS A 217 2.01 3.91 -13.52
N LYS A 218 0.89 3.39 -14.01
CA LYS A 218 -0.46 3.58 -13.43
C LYS A 218 -0.94 2.37 -12.62
N GLY A 219 -0.31 1.20 -12.81
CA GLY A 219 -0.62 -0.02 -12.07
C GLY A 219 -0.20 0.00 -10.59
N PHE A 220 -0.35 -1.15 -9.93
CA PHE A 220 -0.01 -1.33 -8.50
C PHE A 220 1.20 -2.25 -8.29
N GLY A 221 1.90 -2.62 -9.36
CA GLY A 221 3.08 -3.47 -9.24
C GLY A 221 2.76 -4.95 -8.99
N LYS A 222 1.96 -5.59 -9.86
CA LYS A 222 1.61 -7.03 -9.77
C LYS A 222 2.84 -7.91 -9.53
N GLY A 223 3.95 -7.63 -10.23
CA GLY A 223 5.20 -8.37 -10.07
C GLY A 223 5.91 -8.10 -8.74
N ASN A 224 5.70 -6.92 -8.14
CA ASN A 224 6.23 -6.57 -6.83
C ASN A 224 5.44 -7.18 -5.70
N PHE A 225 4.12 -7.31 -5.85
CA PHE A 225 3.28 -8.00 -4.87
C PHE A 225 3.91 -9.34 -4.52
N LYS A 226 4.18 -10.22 -5.50
CA LYS A 226 4.77 -11.53 -5.22
C LYS A 226 6.06 -11.47 -4.38
N ALA A 227 6.95 -10.52 -4.65
CA ALA A 227 8.17 -10.34 -3.87
C ALA A 227 7.87 -9.86 -2.43
N LEU A 228 6.94 -8.91 -2.29
CA LEU A 228 6.42 -8.48 -0.99
C LEU A 228 5.83 -9.64 -0.19
N PHE A 229 5.02 -10.50 -0.80
CA PHE A 229 4.42 -11.66 -0.11
C PHE A 229 5.49 -12.58 0.45
N VAL A 230 6.52 -12.89 -0.32
CA VAL A 230 7.62 -13.73 0.17
C VAL A 230 8.31 -13.09 1.37
N SER A 231 8.52 -11.77 1.34
CA SER A 231 9.10 -11.03 2.47
C SER A 231 8.16 -11.00 3.70
N ILE A 232 6.86 -10.81 3.51
CA ILE A 232 5.86 -10.84 4.60
C ILE A 232 5.77 -12.25 5.19
N GLU A 233 5.73 -13.29 4.37
CA GLU A 233 5.70 -14.69 4.81
C GLU A 233 6.92 -15.07 5.64
N ASP A 234 8.11 -14.59 5.26
CA ASP A 234 9.31 -14.79 6.07
C ASP A 234 9.15 -14.14 7.46
N GLU A 235 8.57 -12.94 7.52
CA GLU A 235 8.25 -12.27 8.78
C GLU A 235 7.14 -12.99 9.58
N GLN A 236 6.13 -13.55 8.92
CA GLN A 236 5.09 -14.37 9.57
C GLN A 236 5.65 -15.65 10.15
N ARG A 237 6.55 -16.31 9.40
CA ARG A 237 7.26 -17.50 9.86
C ARG A 237 8.11 -17.19 11.08
N LYS A 238 8.82 -16.06 11.10
CA LYS A 238 9.57 -15.59 12.28
C LYS A 238 8.66 -15.33 13.49
N ARG A 239 7.40 -14.93 13.27
CA ARG A 239 6.38 -14.75 14.32
C ARG A 239 5.66 -16.05 14.72
N GLY A 240 5.82 -17.13 13.94
CA GLY A 240 5.16 -18.41 14.17
C GLY A 240 3.71 -18.49 13.71
N ASN A 241 3.29 -17.65 12.75
CA ASN A 241 1.90 -17.50 12.30
C ASN A 241 1.62 -18.04 10.88
N LEU A 242 2.61 -18.64 10.22
CA LEU A 242 2.50 -19.20 8.86
C LEU A 242 2.18 -20.70 8.88
#